data_AF-A0A813JPS3-F1
#
_entry.id   AF-A0A813JPS3-F1
#
_cell.length_a   1.000
_cell.length_b   1.000
_cell.length_c   1.000
_cell.angle_alpha   90.00
_cell.angle_beta   90.00
_cell.angle_gamma   90.00
#
_symmetry.space_group_name_H-M   'P 1'
#
loop_
_entity.id
_entity.type
_entity.pdbx_description
1 polymer ?
#
loop_
_entity_poly.entity_id
_entity_poly.type
_entity_poly.pdbx_seq_one_letter_code
_entity_poly.pdbx_strand_id
1 'polypeptide(L)' 'MGVGAFKKVYGSQQRRGTCTKHFSKSSGKIARYCLQQLEEMGLVEQNEEGGRVITKEGQRELDTVAVQAAAEAEEDEE' A
#
# COMPACT_ATOMS: atom_id res chain seq x y z
N MET A 1 -7.48 -3.71 -6.82
CA MET A 1 -6.01 -3.97 -6.87
C MET A 1 -5.66 -5.26 -6.13
N GLY A 2 -4.77 -6.11 -6.65
CA GLY A 2 -4.40 -7.39 -6.02
C GLY A 2 -2.96 -7.46 -5.52
N VAL A 3 -2.60 -8.54 -4.82
CA VAL A 3 -1.22 -8.76 -4.31
C VAL A 3 -0.17 -8.62 -5.42
N GLY A 4 -0.46 -9.10 -6.63
CA GLY A 4 0.45 -9.01 -7.78
C GLY A 4 0.74 -7.58 -8.24
N ALA A 5 -0.20 -6.65 -8.06
CA ALA A 5 0.00 -5.24 -8.37
C ALA A 5 0.95 -4.59 -7.36
N PHE A 6 0.71 -4.80 -6.07
CA PHE A 6 1.61 -4.33 -5.01
C PHE A 6 3.03 -4.90 -5.12
N LYS A 7 3.15 -6.16 -5.57
CA LYS A 7 4.46 -6.77 -5.88
C LYS A 7 5.23 -6.04 -6.99
N LYS A 8 4.52 -5.38 -7.92
CA LYS A 8 5.13 -4.58 -8.98
C LYS A 8 5.42 -3.16 -8.51
N VAL A 9 4.46 -2.51 -7.84
CA VAL A 9 4.59 -1.13 -7.31
C VAL A 9 5.75 -1.03 -6.34
N TYR A 10 5.84 -1.96 -5.40
CA TYR A 10 6.92 -2.00 -4.41
C TYR A 10 8.12 -2.85 -4.84
N GLY A 11 8.13 -3.34 -6.08
CA GLY A 11 9.30 -3.99 -6.66
C GLY A 11 10.38 -2.95 -6.97
N SER A 12 11.63 -3.38 -7.04
CA SER A 12 12.76 -2.48 -7.27
C SER A 12 13.85 -3.13 -8.09
N GLN A 13 14.84 -2.34 -8.50
CA GLN A 13 16.00 -2.84 -9.24
C GLN A 13 16.90 -3.66 -8.29
N GLN A 14 17.01 -4.97 -8.53
CA GLN A 14 17.81 -5.87 -7.72
C GLN A 14 19.27 -5.86 -8.17
N ARG A 15 20.18 -5.63 -7.21
CA ARG A 15 21.62 -5.84 -7.40
C ARG A 15 21.90 -7.34 -7.45
N ARG A 16 22.60 -7.79 -8.50
CA ARG A 16 22.94 -9.21 -8.75
C ARG A 16 24.45 -9.47 -8.75
N GLY A 17 25.20 -8.72 -7.94
CA GLY A 17 26.66 -8.81 -7.87
C GLY A 17 27.34 -8.19 -9.09
N THR A 18 28.13 -8.99 -9.82
CA THR A 18 28.85 -8.61 -11.05
C THR A 18 27.97 -8.60 -12.30
N CYS A 19 26.78 -9.19 -12.25
CA CYS A 19 25.83 -9.20 -13.36
C CYS A 19 25.00 -7.91 -13.42
N THR A 20 24.50 -7.57 -14.61
CA THR A 20 23.59 -6.44 -14.83
C THR A 20 22.36 -6.53 -13.93
N LYS A 21 21.94 -5.36 -13.43
CA LYS A 21 20.76 -5.23 -12.58
C LYS A 21 19.48 -5.48 -13.38
N HIS A 22 18.52 -6.15 -12.77
CA HIS A 22 17.18 -6.35 -13.34
C HIS A 22 16.12 -6.01 -12.30
N PHE A 23 14.91 -5.69 -12.77
CA PHE A 23 13.76 -5.48 -11.90
C PHE A 23 13.37 -6.79 -11.21
N SER A 24 13.11 -6.71 -9.91
CA SER A 24 12.61 -7.83 -9.11
C SER A 24 11.37 -7.41 -8.34
N LYS A 25 10.38 -8.31 -8.31
CA LYS A 25 9.11 -8.09 -7.60
C LYS A 25 9.34 -8.19 -6.09
N SER A 26 8.60 -7.42 -5.31
CA SER A 26 8.66 -7.50 -3.85
C SER A 26 8.02 -8.78 -3.29
N SER A 27 8.15 -8.98 -1.98
CA SER A 27 7.60 -10.15 -1.27
C SER A 27 6.07 -10.17 -1.34
N GLY A 28 5.53 -11.28 -1.86
CA GLY A 28 4.08 -11.47 -1.92
C GLY A 28 3.43 -11.81 -0.58
N LYS A 29 4.18 -12.42 0.35
CA LYS A 29 3.64 -12.83 1.66
C LYS A 29 3.33 -11.61 2.52
N ILE A 30 4.23 -10.63 2.55
CA ILE A 30 4.07 -9.39 3.31
C ILE A 30 2.88 -8.61 2.76
N ALA A 31 2.85 -8.36 1.44
CA ALA A 31 1.74 -7.63 0.82
C ALA A 31 0.38 -8.32 1.03
N ARG A 32 0.33 -9.66 1.01
CA ARG A 32 -0.90 -10.40 1.31
C ARG A 32 -1.32 -10.21 2.78
N TYR A 33 -0.38 -10.37 3.69
CA TYR A 33 -0.64 -10.25 5.13
C TYR A 33 -1.19 -8.86 5.48
N CYS A 34 -0.54 -7.79 5.02
CA CYS A 34 -1.04 -6.42 5.27
C CYS A 34 -2.46 -6.21 4.72
N LEU A 35 -2.75 -6.71 3.51
CA LEU A 35 -4.08 -6.59 2.92
C LEU A 35 -5.15 -7.39 3.67
N GLN A 36 -4.80 -8.53 4.27
CA GLN A 36 -5.72 -9.30 5.12
C GLN A 36 -5.99 -8.56 6.43
N GLN A 37 -4.96 -7.98 7.06
CA GLN A 37 -5.15 -7.18 8.27
C GLN A 37 -6.03 -5.94 8.02
N LEU A 38 -5.85 -5.25 6.88
CA LEU A 38 -6.69 -4.09 6.53
C LEU A 38 -8.14 -4.49 6.22
N GLU A 39 -8.35 -5.71 5.74
CA GLU A 39 -9.69 -6.29 5.54
C GLU A 39 -10.34 -6.66 6.88
N GLU A 40 -9.58 -7.22 7.82
CA GLU A 40 -10.04 -7.46 9.19
C GLU A 40 -10.41 -6.16 9.93
N MET A 41 -9.73 -5.06 9.62
CA MET A 41 -10.02 -3.72 10.15
C MET A 41 -11.19 -3.02 9.44
N GLY A 42 -11.76 -3.60 8.37
CA GLY A 42 -12.89 -3.00 7.63
C GLY A 42 -12.52 -1.81 6.72
N LEU A 43 -11.24 -1.49 6.58
CA LEU A 43 -10.76 -0.37 5.77
C LEU A 43 -10.70 -0.73 4.27
N VAL A 44 -10.63 -2.02 3.96
CA VAL A 44 -10.50 -2.56 2.60
C VAL A 44 -11.44 -3.75 2.45
N GLU A 45 -12.06 -3.91 1.28
CA GLU A 45 -12.97 -5.03 0.98
C GLU A 45 -12.58 -5.76 -0.31
N GLN A 46 -13.05 -6.99 -0.47
CA GLN A 46 -12.89 -7.74 -1.71
C GLN A 46 -13.82 -7.18 -2.79
N ASN A 47 -13.28 -6.99 -3.99
CA ASN A 47 -14.08 -6.59 -5.14
C ASN A 47 -14.65 -7.83 -5.85
N GLU A 48 -15.88 -7.74 -6.38
CA GLU A 48 -16.56 -8.80 -7.13
C GLU A 48 -15.78 -9.19 -8.41
N GLU A 49 -15.14 -8.22 -9.05
CA GLU A 49 -14.26 -8.43 -10.22
C GLU A 49 -12.85 -8.93 -9.84
N GLY A 50 -12.60 -9.09 -8.54
CA GLY A 50 -11.35 -9.61 -7.98
C GLY A 50 -10.41 -8.54 -7.43
N GLY A 51 -9.52 -9.00 -6.54
CA GLY A 51 -8.63 -8.13 -5.79
C GLY A 51 -9.36 -7.42 -4.64
N ARG A 52 -8.84 -6.28 -4.22
CA ARG A 52 -9.35 -5.48 -3.12
C ARG A 52 -9.52 -4.01 -3.49
N VAL A 53 -10.51 -3.37 -2.88
CA VAL A 53 -10.86 -1.94 -3.02
C VAL A 53 -11.00 -1.32 -1.64
N ILE A 54 -10.75 -0.02 -1.52
CA ILE A 54 -10.91 0.70 -0.26
C ILE A 54 -12.39 0.88 0.06
N THR A 55 -12.78 0.72 1.32
CA THR A 55 -14.16 0.96 1.76
C THR A 55 -14.42 2.47 1.91
N LYS A 56 -15.69 2.86 2.04
CA LYS A 56 -16.06 4.26 2.35
C LYS A 56 -15.50 4.73 3.69
N GLU A 57 -15.46 3.83 4.67
CA GLU A 57 -14.85 4.09 5.98
C GLU A 57 -13.34 4.28 5.85
N GLY A 58 -12.66 3.40 5.11
CA GLY A 58 -11.23 3.54 4.84
C GLY A 58 -10.87 4.85 4.14
N GLN A 59 -11.68 5.32 3.19
CA GLN A 59 -11.48 6.64 2.57
C GLN A 59 -11.60 7.78 3.58
N ARG A 60 -12.63 7.76 4.42
CA ARG A 60 -12.84 8.79 5.44
C ARG A 60 -11.69 8.85 6.46
N GLU A 61 -11.18 7.69 6.88
CA GLU A 61 -10.03 7.64 7.79
C GLU A 61 -8.79 8.26 7.16
N LEU A 62 -8.49 7.92 5.90
CA LEU A 62 -7.36 8.50 5.17
C LEU A 62 -7.49 10.01 5.01
N ASP A 63 -8.68 10.50 4.67
CA ASP A 63 -8.92 11.95 4.51
C ASP A 63 -8.75 12.69 5.84
N THR A 64 -9.21 12.10 6.94
CA THR A 64 -9.07 12.70 8.28
C THR A 64 -7.60 12.77 8.70
N VAL A 65 -6.85 11.70 8.51
CA VAL A 65 -5.40 11.66 8.81
C VAL A 65 -4.64 12.63 7.91
N ALA A 66 -5.02 12.77 6.64
CA ALA A 66 -4.39 13.71 5.72
C ALA A 66 -4.54 15.17 6.18
N VAL A 67 -5.72 15.55 6.65
CA VAL A 67 -5.95 16.91 7.19
C VAL A 67 -5.12 17.14 8.46
N GLN A 68 -5.06 16.17 9.36
CA GLN A 68 -4.25 16.27 10.58
C GLN A 68 -2.76 16.42 10.27
N ALA A 69 -2.23 15.61 9.35
CA ALA A 69 -0.83 15.66 8.95
C ALA A 69 -0.47 16.98 8.24
N ALA A 70 -1.40 17.58 7.50
CA ALA A 70 -1.19 18.87 6.86
C ALA A 70 -1.12 20.01 7.90
N ALA A 71 -1.98 19.99 8.92
CA ALA A 71 -1.94 20.98 9.99
C ALA A 71 -0.64 20.89 10.80
N GLU A 72 -0.19 19.68 11.14
CA GLU A 72 1.07 19.46 11.86
C GLU A 72 2.29 19.95 11.04
N ALA A 73 2.29 19.73 9.73
CA ALA A 73 3.35 20.21 8.85
C ALA A 73 3.41 21.76 8.77
N GLU A 74 2.27 22.44 8.83
CA GLU A 74 2.24 23.91 8.88
C GLU A 74 2.76 24.44 10.24
N GLU A 75 2.44 23.77 11.35
CA GLU A 75 2.94 24.13 12.68
C GLU A 75 4.46 23.93 12.81
N ASP A 76 5.04 22.90 12.19
CA ASP A 76 6.49 22.64 12.20
C ASP A 76 7.30 23.63 11.34
N GLU A 77 6.64 24.34 10.41
CA GLU A 77 7.28 25.34 9.55
C GLU A 77 7.30 26.76 10.18
N GLU A 78 6.49 27.02 11.21
CA GLU A 78 6.47 28.27 12.01
C GLU A 78 7.50 28.27 13.17
#